data_AF-A0A840HYL9-F1
#
_entry.id   AF-A0A840HYL9-F1
#
_cell.length_a   1.000
_cell.length_b   1.000
_cell.length_c   1.000
_cell.angle_alpha   90.00
_cell.angle_beta   90.00
_cell.angle_gamma   90.00
#
_symmetry.space_group_name_H-M   'P 1'
#
loop_
_entity.id
_entity.type
_entity.pdbx_description
1 polymer ?
#
loop_
_entity_poly.entity_id
_entity_poly.type
_entity_poly.pdbx_seq_one_letter_code
_entity_poly.pdbx_strand_id
1 'polypeptide(L)' 'MSRKSPNLTLSLPQCPHCGRHWRPAQGAVADAAHCRKCSAERQAVAAPRLGLTPITAADLTGNYLLPRHLRPR' A
#
# COMPACT_ATOMS: atom_id res chain seq x y z
N MET A 1 -11.66 -23.08 16.81
CA MET A 1 -11.94 -21.67 17.17
C MET A 1 -10.65 -21.03 17.68
N SER A 2 -10.04 -20.15 16.88
CA SER A 2 -8.75 -19.53 17.21
C SER A 2 -8.96 -18.41 18.24
N ARG A 3 -8.49 -18.64 19.48
CA ARG A 3 -8.52 -17.65 20.56
C ARG A 3 -7.55 -16.52 20.20
N LYS A 4 -8.05 -15.44 19.60
CA LYS A 4 -7.28 -14.22 19.40
C LYS A 4 -7.03 -13.61 20.79
N SER A 5 -5.81 -13.75 21.30
CA SER A 5 -5.42 -13.14 22.57
C SER A 5 -5.50 -11.60 22.45
N PRO A 6 -6.16 -10.91 23.40
CA PRO A 6 -6.37 -9.46 23.33
C PRO A 6 -5.07 -8.65 23.42
N ASN A 7 -3.98 -9.24 23.91
CA ASN A 7 -2.67 -8.60 24.03
C ASN A 7 -1.94 -8.37 22.70
N LEU A 8 -2.26 -9.11 21.64
CA LEU A 8 -1.64 -8.91 20.32
C LEU A 8 -2.07 -7.60 19.64
N THR A 9 -3.11 -6.94 20.15
CA THR A 9 -3.61 -5.66 19.64
C THR A 9 -2.89 -4.46 20.25
N LEU A 10 -2.26 -4.61 21.43
CA LEU A 10 -1.56 -3.53 22.15
C LEU A 10 -0.18 -3.20 21.56
N SER A 11 0.43 -4.12 20.81
CA SER A 11 1.73 -3.89 20.15
C SER A 11 1.61 -3.39 18.70
N LEU A 12 0.38 -3.15 18.21
CA LEU A 12 0.18 -2.66 16.85
C LEU A 12 0.39 -1.15 16.80
N PRO A 13 1.17 -0.62 15.86
CA PRO A 13 1.33 0.81 15.70
C PRO A 13 0.02 1.47 15.28
N GLN A 14 -0.15 2.71 15.72
CA GLN A 14 -1.27 3.55 15.36
C GLN A 14 -0.94 4.35 14.10
N CYS A 15 -1.86 4.41 13.13
CA CYS A 15 -1.67 5.25 11.95
C CYS A 15 -1.65 6.74 12.36
N PRO A 16 -0.60 7.51 12.01
CA PRO A 16 -0.51 8.93 12.39
C PRO A 16 -1.59 9.80 11.74
N HIS A 17 -2.20 9.34 10.64
CA HIS A 17 -3.21 10.11 9.92
C HIS A 17 -4.65 9.86 10.38
N CYS A 18 -5.00 8.62 10.73
CA CYS A 18 -6.39 8.26 11.05
C CYS A 18 -6.57 7.61 12.43
N GLY A 19 -5.51 7.43 13.20
CA GLY A 19 -5.57 6.87 14.55
C GLY A 19 -5.91 5.36 14.60
N ARG A 20 -6.03 4.67 13.45
CA ARG A 20 -6.35 3.24 13.41
C ARG A 20 -5.09 2.40 13.65
N HIS A 21 -5.17 1.43 14.57
CA HIS A 21 -4.15 0.39 14.73
C HIS A 21 -4.07 -0.50 13.49
N TRP A 22 -2.87 -0.77 13.01
CA TRP A 22 -2.67 -1.55 11.80
C TRP A 22 -1.42 -2.42 11.90
N ARG A 23 -1.35 -3.44 11.03
CA ARG A 23 -0.18 -4.30 10.92
C ARG A 23 0.73 -3.79 9.80
N PRO A 24 1.92 -3.25 10.10
CA PRO A 24 2.87 -2.86 9.08
C PRO A 24 3.29 -4.06 8.24
N ALA A 25 3.49 -3.82 6.95
CA ALA A 25 4.14 -4.80 6.08
C ALA A 25 5.59 -5.01 6.54
N GLN A 26 6.18 -6.18 6.25
CA GLN A 26 7.59 -6.41 6.55
C GLN A 26 8.47 -5.33 5.90
N GLY A 27 9.40 -4.77 6.67
CA GLY A 27 10.26 -3.68 6.24
C GLY A 27 9.64 -2.27 6.29
N ALA A 28 8.35 -2.13 6.62
CA ALA A 28 7.75 -0.82 6.84
C ALA A 28 8.14 -0.26 8.22
N VAL A 29 8.71 0.94 8.22
CA VAL A 29 8.99 1.69 9.46
C VAL A 29 7.66 2.20 10.00
N ALA A 30 7.17 1.58 11.08
CA ALA A 30 5.86 1.82 11.65
C ALA A 30 5.59 3.30 11.99
N ASP A 31 6.62 4.01 12.48
CA ASP A 31 6.52 5.40 12.92
C ASP A 31 6.39 6.40 11.76
N ALA A 32 6.89 6.03 10.57
CA ALA A 32 6.86 6.86 9.37
C ALA A 32 5.79 6.40 8.36
N ALA A 33 5.13 5.27 8.63
CA ALA A 33 4.20 4.64 7.70
C ALA A 33 2.73 4.89 8.06
N HIS A 34 1.90 4.97 7.02
CA HIS A 34 0.46 5.10 7.14
C HIS A 34 -0.21 3.73 7.01
N CYS A 35 -1.40 3.57 7.58
CA CYS A 35 -2.19 2.37 7.31
C CYS A 35 -2.51 2.25 5.81
N ARG A 36 -2.78 1.01 5.36
CA ARG A 36 -3.02 0.70 3.94
C ARG A 36 -4.03 1.62 3.26
N LYS A 37 -5.11 1.98 3.97
CA LYS A 37 -6.16 2.87 3.45
C LYS A 37 -5.61 4.29 3.20
N CYS A 38 -5.02 4.90 4.23
CA CYS A 38 -4.46 6.24 4.14
C CYS A 38 -3.29 6.33 3.14
N SER A 39 -2.47 5.28 3.05
CA SER A 39 -1.42 5.19 2.03
C SER A 39 -2.01 5.19 0.62
N ALA A 40 -3.04 4.39 0.37
CA ALA A 40 -3.69 4.31 -0.95
C ALA A 40 -4.36 5.63 -1.34
N GLU A 41 -5.06 6.29 -0.41
CA GLU A 41 -5.68 7.60 -0.64
C GLU A 41 -4.63 8.67 -1.02
N ARG A 42 -3.52 8.74 -0.28
CA ARG A 42 -2.43 9.67 -0.58
C ARG A 42 -1.75 9.36 -1.91
N GLN A 43 -1.56 8.09 -2.24
CA GLN A 43 -1.03 7.67 -3.54
C GLN A 43 -1.97 8.09 -4.67
N ALA A 44 -3.29 7.93 -4.51
CA ALA A 44 -4.27 8.35 -5.52
C ALA A 44 -4.26 9.87 -5.76
N VAL A 45 -4.08 10.67 -4.69
CA VAL A 45 -3.94 12.14 -4.82
C VAL A 45 -2.62 12.54 -5.49
N ALA A 46 -1.54 11.83 -5.20
CA ALA A 46 -0.22 12.11 -5.78
C ALA A 46 -0.09 11.63 -7.23
N ALA A 47 -0.77 10.55 -7.62
CA ALA A 47 -0.69 9.94 -8.94
C ALA A 47 -0.88 10.92 -10.11
N PRO A 48 -1.95 11.75 -10.18
CA PRO A 48 -2.12 12.69 -11.28
C PRO A 48 -1.04 13.79 -11.27
N ARG A 49 -0.58 14.23 -10.09
CA ARG A 49 0.44 15.27 -9.95
C ARG A 49 1.82 14.82 -10.43
N LEU A 50 2.12 13.54 -10.25
CA LEU A 50 3.37 12.92 -10.67
C LEU A 50 3.31 12.31 -12.07
N GLY A 51 2.16 12.42 -12.76
CA GLY A 51 1.96 11.80 -14.07
C GLY A 51 2.08 10.26 -14.04
N LEU A 52 1.73 9.63 -12.91
CA LEU A 52 1.80 8.18 -12.77
C LEU A 52 0.65 7.53 -13.54
N THR A 53 0.97 6.80 -14.60
CA THR A 53 0.03 5.96 -15.33
C THR A 53 -0.22 4.67 -14.54
N PRO A 54 -1.49 4.30 -14.27
CA PRO A 54 -1.78 3.03 -13.60
C PRO A 54 -1.32 1.86 -14.47
N ILE A 55 -0.68 0.87 -13.85
CA ILE A 55 -0.33 -0.39 -14.51
C ILE A 55 -1.60 -1.20 -14.67
N THR A 56 -1.89 -1.59 -15.90
CA THR A 56 -3.04 -2.41 -16.27
C THR A 56 -2.60 -3.83 -16.65
N ALA A 57 -3.56 -4.73 -16.83
CA ALA A 57 -3.27 -6.08 -17.31
C ALA A 57 -2.62 -6.09 -18.71
N ALA A 58 -2.85 -5.06 -19.53
CA ALA A 58 -2.23 -4.90 -20.84
C ALA A 58 -0.72 -4.57 -20.75
N ASP A 59 -0.26 -4.05 -19.61
CA ASP A 59 1.16 -3.79 -19.36
C ASP A 59 1.93 -5.03 -18.90
N LEU A 60 1.24 -6.17 -18.71
CA LEU A 60 1.80 -7.40 -18.18
C LEU A 60 1.90 -8.49 -19.25
N THR A 61 3.05 -9.15 -19.34
CA THR A 61 3.25 -10.39 -20.11
C THR A 61 3.76 -11.47 -19.20
N GLY A 62 2.95 -12.51 -18.94
CA GLY A 62 3.36 -13.65 -18.11
C GLY A 62 3.86 -13.24 -16.72
N ASN A 63 3.20 -12.29 -16.07
CA ASN A 63 3.58 -11.64 -14.80
C ASN A 63 4.74 -10.63 -14.86
N TYR A 64 5.33 -10.39 -16.02
CA TYR A 64 6.37 -9.37 -16.19
C TYR A 64 5.78 -8.05 -16.65
N LEU A 65 6.26 -6.95 -16.05
CA LEU A 65 5.96 -5.60 -16.50
C LEU A 65 6.70 -5.27 -17.79
N LEU A 66 5.96 -4.96 -18.83
CA LEU A 66 6.53 -4.53 -20.10
C LEU A 66 7.28 -3.19 -19.92
N PRO A 67 8.45 -3.04 -20.56
CA PRO A 67 9.10 -1.74 -20.72
C PRO A 67 8.16 -0.71 -21.34
N ARG A 68 8.28 0.57 -20.95
CA ARG A 68 7.35 1.63 -21.39
C ARG A 68 7.16 1.72 -22.91
N HIS A 69 8.21 1.46 -23.69
CA HIS A 69 8.18 1.53 -25.16
C HIS A 69 7.44 0.34 -25.81
N LEU A 70 7.16 -0.71 -25.05
CA LEU A 70 6.44 -1.91 -25.50
C LEU A 70 4.99 -1.96 -24.99
N ARG A 71 4.55 -0.95 -24.23
CA ARG A 71 3.18 -0.89 -23.71
C ARG A 71 2.23 -0.36 -24.79
N PRO A 72 1.04 -0.96 -24.96
CA PRO A 72 0.03 -0.41 -25.86
C PRO A 72 -0.41 0.98 -25.36
N ARG A 73 -0.48 1.95 -26.29
CA ARG A 73 -0.93 3.33 -26.01
C ARG A 73 -2.44 3.41 -25.82
#